data_AF-A0A8T0FSF2-F1
#
_entry.id   AF-A0A8T0FSF2-F1
#
_cell.length_a   1.000
_cell.length_b   1.000
_cell.length_c   1.000
_cell.angle_alpha   90.00
_cell.angle_beta   90.00
_cell.angle_gamma   90.00
#
_symmetry.space_group_name_H-M   'P 1'
#
loop_
_entity.id
_entity.type
_entity.pdbx_description
1 polymer ?
#
loop_
_entity_poly.entity_id
_entity_poly.type
_entity_poly.pdbx_seq_one_letter_code
_entity_poly.pdbx_strand_id
1 'polypeptide(L)'
;MVRYQSECGNPKLLKFGGKATQYSPRARIRNLLGYELPFDRHDWIVDRCGKQVRYIIDYYDGGQVNVESGKFAILDVRPALDSFEAVWDRTKVMFWRWTSKESES
;
A
#
# COMPACT_ATOMS: atom_id res chain seq x y z
N MET A 1 -2.61 10.52 12.14
CA MET A 1 -3.08 10.50 10.74
C MET A 1 -2.12 11.36 9.93
N VAL A 2 -1.16 10.77 9.20
CA VAL A 2 -0.21 11.54 8.39
C VAL A 2 -0.93 11.93 7.10
N ARG A 3 -1.40 13.19 7.02
CA ARG A 3 -1.90 13.75 5.76
C ARG A 3 -0.69 14.12 4.91
N TYR A 4 -0.55 13.48 3.75
CA TYR A 4 0.40 13.86 2.71
C TYR A 4 -0.09 15.18 2.10
N GLN A 5 0.36 16.31 2.64
CA GLN A 5 -0.04 17.63 2.15
C GLN A 5 0.87 18.01 0.98
N SER A 6 0.29 17.98 -0.22
CA SER A 6 0.64 18.72 -1.45
C SER A 6 2.06 19.26 -1.60
N GLU A 7 2.91 18.59 -2.37
CA GLU A 7 4.05 19.27 -3.02
C GLU A 7 3.76 19.68 -4.48
N CYS A 8 2.85 18.98 -5.19
CA CYS A 8 2.36 19.42 -6.51
C CYS A 8 0.91 18.99 -6.70
N GLY A 9 0.05 19.93 -7.10
CA GLY A 9 -1.39 19.72 -7.22
C GLY A 9 -1.85 18.72 -8.29
N ASN A 10 -0.95 18.14 -9.10
CA ASN A 10 -1.29 17.26 -10.21
C ASN A 10 -0.38 16.02 -10.28
N PRO A 11 -0.63 14.97 -9.49
CA PRO A 11 0.02 13.68 -9.70
C PRO A 11 -0.38 13.10 -11.07
N LYS A 12 0.57 12.54 -11.82
CA LYS A 12 0.30 11.93 -13.13
C LYS A 12 0.48 10.42 -13.07
N LEU A 13 -0.45 9.66 -13.65
CA LEU A 13 -0.27 8.23 -13.83
C LEU A 13 0.68 8.00 -15.02
N LEU A 14 1.87 7.45 -14.75
CA LEU A 14 2.87 7.18 -15.79
C LEU A 14 2.68 5.80 -16.40
N LYS A 15 2.37 4.79 -15.59
CA LYS A 15 2.29 3.41 -16.05
C LYS A 15 1.27 2.61 -15.26
N PHE A 16 0.45 1.86 -15.98
CA PHE A 16 -0.41 0.81 -15.46
C PHE A 16 0.15 -0.55 -15.87
N GLY A 17 0.32 -1.47 -14.92
CA GLY A 17 0.76 -2.83 -15.21
C GLY A 17 0.07 -3.84 -14.31
N GLY A 18 -0.69 -4.76 -14.92
CA GLY A 18 -1.20 -5.94 -14.24
C GLY A 18 -0.07 -6.91 -13.92
N LYS A 19 0.02 -7.35 -12.68
CA LYS A 19 1.01 -8.33 -12.19
C LYS A 19 0.34 -9.40 -11.35
N ALA A 20 -0.68 -10.03 -11.91
CA ALA A 20 -1.52 -11.02 -11.23
C ALA A 20 -0.73 -12.17 -10.59
N THR A 21 0.40 -12.61 -11.17
CA THR A 21 1.18 -13.75 -10.67
C THR A 21 2.36 -13.38 -9.77
N GLN A 22 2.72 -12.09 -9.70
CA GLN A 22 3.82 -11.66 -8.83
C GLN A 22 3.25 -11.21 -7.51
N TYR A 23 3.09 -12.10 -6.52
CA TYR A 23 2.65 -11.68 -5.19
C TYR A 23 3.72 -10.83 -4.49
N SER A 24 3.28 -9.79 -3.78
CA SER A 24 4.19 -8.97 -2.98
C SER A 24 4.74 -9.78 -1.79
N PRO A 25 5.92 -9.44 -1.25
CA PRO A 25 6.46 -10.12 -0.06
C PRO A 25 5.46 -10.13 1.10
N ARG A 26 4.70 -9.04 1.27
CA ARG A 26 3.66 -8.93 2.30
C ARG A 26 2.47 -9.87 2.04
N ALA A 27 2.02 -10.00 0.79
CA ALA A 27 0.96 -10.95 0.44
C ALA A 27 1.40 -12.40 0.71
N ARG A 28 2.66 -12.74 0.41
CA ARG A 28 3.23 -14.07 0.71
C ARG A 28 3.27 -14.35 2.21
N ILE A 29 3.72 -13.39 3.03
CA ILE A 29 3.75 -13.54 4.50
C ILE A 29 2.33 -13.68 5.06
N ARG A 30 1.36 -12.89 4.57
CA ARG A 30 -0.05 -13.03 4.95
C ARG A 30 -0.60 -14.41 4.61
N ASN A 31 -0.28 -14.93 3.43
CA ASN A 31 -0.71 -16.26 3.04
C ASN A 31 -0.10 -17.36 3.91
N LEU A 32 1.16 -17.22 4.32
CA LEU A 32 1.78 -18.13 5.29
C LEU A 32 1.06 -18.13 6.65
N LEU A 33 0.43 -17.01 7.02
CA LEU A 33 -0.38 -16.88 8.25
C LEU A 33 -1.84 -17.32 8.07
N GLY A 34 -2.18 -17.93 6.93
CA GLY A 34 -3.53 -18.45 6.65
C GLY A 34 -4.52 -17.44 6.06
N TYR A 35 -4.06 -16.24 5.68
CA TYR A 35 -4.90 -15.27 4.97
C TYR A 35 -4.97 -15.59 3.47
N GLU A 36 -6.05 -15.16 2.84
CA GLU A 36 -6.22 -15.32 1.39
C GLU A 36 -5.25 -14.43 0.59
N LEU A 37 -4.79 -14.97 -0.54
CA LEU A 37 -3.99 -14.23 -1.50
C LEU A 37 -4.87 -13.26 -2.28
N PRO A 38 -4.33 -12.10 -2.72
CA PRO A 38 -5.08 -11.22 -3.58
C PRO A 38 -5.36 -11.90 -4.92
N PHE A 39 -6.61 -11.84 -5.39
CA PHE A 39 -7.00 -12.45 -6.66
C PHE A 39 -6.55 -11.61 -7.86
N ASP A 40 -6.34 -10.31 -7.65
CA ASP A 40 -5.86 -9.40 -8.67
C ASP A 40 -4.86 -8.39 -8.08
N ARG A 41 -3.69 -8.27 -8.72
CA ARG A 41 -2.62 -7.35 -8.28
C ARG A 41 -2.22 -6.43 -9.43
N HIS A 42 -2.17 -5.15 -9.12
CA HIS A 42 -1.73 -4.10 -10.02
C HIS A 42 -0.56 -3.29 -9.45
N ASP A 43 0.42 -3.00 -10.29
CA ASP A 43 1.52 -2.06 -10.00
C ASP A 43 1.27 -0.77 -10.82
N TRP A 44 1.05 0.35 -10.15
CA TRP A 44 0.84 1.65 -10.77
C TRP A 44 2.02 2.54 -10.50
N ILE A 45 2.62 3.15 -11.52
CA ILE A 45 3.68 4.15 -11.33
C ILE A 45 3.06 5.53 -11.48
N VAL A 46 3.14 6.32 -10.42
CA VAL A 46 2.62 7.68 -10.36
C VAL A 46 3.79 8.64 -10.24
N ASP A 47 3.83 9.63 -11.12
CA ASP A 47 4.71 10.77 -10.99
C ASP A 47 4.15 11.74 -9.95
N ARG A 48 4.92 11.98 -8.91
CA ARG A 48 4.65 12.99 -7.89
C ARG A 48 5.79 13.99 -7.92
N CYS A 49 5.58 15.14 -8.55
CA CYS A 49 6.58 16.21 -8.63
C CYS A 49 7.93 15.79 -9.26
N GLY A 50 7.93 14.94 -10.29
CA GLY A 50 9.15 14.41 -10.89
C GLY A 50 9.73 13.20 -10.14
N LYS A 51 9.16 12.80 -9.01
CA LYS A 51 9.49 11.55 -8.32
C LYS A 51 8.53 10.45 -8.77
N GLN A 52 9.08 9.44 -9.43
CA GLN A 52 8.32 8.24 -9.80
C GLN A 52 8.12 7.37 -8.56
N VAL A 53 6.86 7.19 -8.16
CA VAL A 53 6.49 6.37 -7.02
C VAL A 53 5.61 5.24 -7.50
N ARG A 54 6.05 4.02 -7.28
CA ARG A 54 5.27 2.83 -7.60
C ARG A 54 4.32 2.52 -6.44
N TYR A 55 3.06 2.31 -6.77
CA TYR A 55 2.01 1.85 -5.89
C TYR A 55 1.67 0.40 -6.22
N ILE A 56 1.48 -0.40 -5.18
CA ILE A 56 0.99 -1.77 -5.26
C ILE A 56 -0.46 -1.73 -4.79
N ILE A 57 -1.34 -2.26 -5.63
CA ILE A 57 -2.78 -2.37 -5.39
C ILE A 57 -3.12 -3.84 -5.38
N ASP A 58 -3.47 -4.35 -4.20
CA ASP A 58 -3.90 -5.73 -4.01
C ASP A 58 -5.42 -5.75 -3.81
N TYR A 59 -6.14 -6.53 -4.62
CA TYR A 59 -7.57 -6.79 -4.46
C TYR A 59 -7.77 -8.13 -3.76
N TYR A 60 -8.48 -8.12 -2.63
CA TYR A 60 -8.85 -9.32 -1.87
C TYR A 60 -10.36 -9.51 -1.93
N ASP A 61 -10.79 -10.77 -1.89
CA ASP A 61 -12.19 -11.11 -1.71
C ASP A 61 -12.61 -10.68 -0.29
N GLY A 62 -13.68 -9.90 -0.19
CA GLY A 62 -14.21 -9.41 1.08
C GLY A 62 -15.06 -10.43 1.83
N GLY A 63 -15.28 -11.62 1.25
CA GLY A 63 -16.16 -12.63 1.79
C GLY A 63 -17.63 -12.31 1.52
N GLN A 64 -18.52 -12.68 2.46
CA GLN A 64 -19.97 -12.57 2.25
C GLN A 64 -20.41 -11.16 1.91
N VAL A 65 -21.01 -11.01 0.72
CA VAL A 65 -21.51 -9.75 0.18
C VAL A 65 -22.56 -9.18 1.13
N ASN A 66 -22.22 -8.06 1.77
CA ASN A 66 -23.21 -7.30 2.51
C ASN A 66 -24.06 -6.52 1.50
N VAL A 67 -25.21 -7.11 1.13
CA VAL A 67 -26.15 -6.67 0.08
C VAL A 67 -26.55 -5.19 0.24
N GLU A 68 -26.53 -4.68 1.46
CA GLU A 68 -26.91 -3.30 1.80
C GLU A 68 -25.79 -2.28 1.48
N SER A 69 -24.52 -2.72 1.51
CA SER A 69 -23.36 -1.85 1.26
C SER A 69 -22.73 -2.01 -0.12
N GLY A 70 -23.05 -3.10 -0.83
CA GLY A 70 -22.47 -3.41 -2.15
C GLY A 70 -20.94 -3.63 -2.15
N LYS A 71 -20.33 -3.81 -0.97
CA LYS A 71 -18.87 -4.00 -0.84
C LYS A 71 -18.53 -5.49 -0.93
N PHE A 72 -17.93 -5.88 -2.05
CA PHE A 72 -17.51 -7.26 -2.34
C PHE A 72 -15.98 -7.46 -2.31
N ALA A 73 -15.20 -6.37 -2.36
CA ALA A 73 -13.74 -6.45 -2.42
C ALA A 73 -13.08 -5.54 -1.37
N ILE A 74 -12.02 -6.05 -0.77
CA ILE A 74 -11.12 -5.28 0.10
C ILE A 74 -9.95 -4.79 -0.75
N LEU A 75 -9.73 -3.47 -0.74
CA LEU A 75 -8.66 -2.82 -1.49
C LEU A 75 -7.50 -2.43 -0.55
N ASP A 76 -6.31 -2.96 -0.80
CA ASP A 76 -5.08 -2.54 -0.12
C ASP A 76 -4.18 -1.78 -1.11
N VAL A 77 -4.13 -0.46 -0.97
CA VAL A 77 -3.29 0.44 -1.78
C VAL A 77 -2.12 0.93 -0.95
N ARG A 78 -0.89 0.66 -1.40
CA ARG A 78 0.32 1.07 -0.69
C ARG A 78 1.47 1.40 -1.64
N PRO A 79 2.34 2.36 -1.30
CA PRO A 79 3.58 2.56 -2.05
C PRO A 79 4.46 1.29 -1.95
N ALA A 80 5.11 0.95 -3.04
CA ALA A 80 6.11 -0.09 -3.11
C ALA A 80 7.34 0.30 -2.27
N LEU A 81 8.06 -0.71 -1.81
CA LEU A 81 9.37 -0.55 -1.17
C LEU A 81 10.46 -0.79 -2.21
N ASP A 82 10.48 0.01 -3.27
CA ASP A 82 11.55 -0.04 -4.29
C ASP A 82 12.82 0.66 -3.84
N SER A 83 12.68 1.74 -3.06
CA SER A 83 13.79 2.63 -2.76
C SER A 83 14.21 2.51 -1.30
N PHE A 84 15.52 2.61 -1.08
CA PHE A 84 16.10 2.70 0.27
C PHE A 84 15.52 3.88 1.06
N GLU A 85 15.21 4.98 0.38
CA GLU A 85 14.53 6.16 0.96
C GLU A 85 13.15 5.80 1.52
N ALA A 86 12.34 5.03 0.77
CA ALA A 86 11.01 4.59 1.23
C ALA A 86 11.08 3.60 2.42
N VAL A 87 12.11 2.75 2.45
CA VAL A 87 12.37 1.87 3.61
C VAL A 87 12.77 2.71 4.83
N TRP A 88 13.69 3.66 4.64
CA TRP A 88 14.17 4.56 5.69
C TRP A 88 13.05 5.43 6.28
N ASP A 89 12.18 5.98 5.45
CA ASP A 89 11.03 6.76 5.90
C ASP A 89 10.04 5.93 6.73
N ARG A 90 9.81 4.66 6.35
CA ARG A 90 8.99 3.76 7.17
C ARG A 90 9.67 3.41 8.50
N THR A 91 10.98 3.17 8.50
CA THR A 91 11.75 2.88 9.72
C THR A 91 11.72 4.09 10.66
N LYS A 92 11.92 5.30 10.13
CA LYS A 92 11.75 6.55 10.89
C LYS A 92 10.36 6.64 11.49
N VAL A 93 9.30 6.55 10.69
CA VAL A 93 7.92 6.67 11.20
C VAL A 93 7.61 5.59 12.25
N MET A 94 8.11 4.37 12.08
CA MET A 94 7.93 3.30 13.07
C MET A 94 8.68 3.62 14.38
N PHE A 95 9.93 4.08 14.28
CA PHE A 95 10.74 4.52 15.42
C PHE A 95 10.08 5.69 16.16
N TRP A 96 9.68 6.75 15.46
CA TRP A 96 8.96 7.89 16.05
C TRP A 96 7.69 7.45 16.79
N ARG A 97 6.90 6.54 16.21
CA ARG A 97 5.69 6.01 16.87
C ARG A 97 6.00 5.18 18.12
N TRP A 98 7.16 4.52 18.16
CA TRP A 98 7.60 3.74 19.29
C TRP A 98 8.14 4.63 20.41
N THR A 99 9.02 5.59 20.09
CA THR A 99 9.60 6.52 21.07
C THR A 99 8.59 7.52 21.62
N SER A 100 7.60 7.97 20.84
CA SER A 100 6.55 8.86 21.36
C SER A 100 5.59 8.18 22.35
N LYS A 101 5.55 6.85 22.42
CA LYS A 101 4.80 6.14 23.46
C LYS A 101 5.50 6.17 24.82
N GLU A 102 6.80 6.46 24.85
CA GLU A 102 7.62 6.41 26.07
C GLU A 102 7.60 7.75 26.83
N SER A 103 7.04 8.82 26.25
CA SER A 103 6.88 10.14 26.87
C SER A 103 5.52 10.38 27.54
N GLU A 104 4.66 9.36 27.62
CA GLU A 104 3.32 9.40 28.25
C GLU A 104 3.15 8.34 29.37
N SER A 105 4.22 8.05 30.13
CA SER A 105 4.16 7.24 31.37
C SER A 105 4.79 7.94 32.55
#